data_AF-A0A7C2A7Z9-F1
#
_entry.id   AF-A0A7C2A7Z9-F1
#
_cell.length_a   1.000
_cell.length_b   1.000
_cell.length_c   1.000
_cell.angle_alpha   90.00
_cell.angle_beta   90.00
_cell.angle_gamma   90.00
#
_symmetry.space_group_name_H-M   'P 1'
#
loop_
_entity.id
_entity.type
_entity.pdbx_description
1 polymer ?
#
loop_
_entity_poly.entity_id
_entity_poly.type
_entity_poly.pdbx_seq_one_letter_code
_entity_poly.pdbx_strand_id
1 'polypeptide(L)'
;MGKCVNGLMREKQWKIDKVIEHRRKIANLYKKALLGLGIEPPYEPEYAEHTYLKFPLLVKDRAKFFRLAEKETIELGDWFVSPIHPIQKNFELWHYKYGEFLFLHFVGGKIQYQSAFFPLRRWKELIGEVGVRSSHLTLNWSI
;
A
#
# COMPACT_ATOMS: atom_id res chain seq x y z
N MET A 1 18.21 4.29 37.05
CA MET A 1 16.80 4.27 36.56
C MET A 1 16.76 3.55 35.23
N GLY A 2 16.26 2.31 35.14
CA GLY A 2 16.31 1.53 33.89
C GLY A 2 15.41 0.29 33.83
N LYS A 3 14.51 0.08 34.80
CA LYS A 3 13.68 -1.13 34.88
C LYS A 3 12.25 -0.96 34.32
N CYS A 4 11.78 0.27 34.04
CA CYS A 4 10.39 0.52 33.67
C CYS A 4 10.07 0.30 32.17
N VAL A 5 11.03 0.42 31.26
CA VAL A 5 10.77 0.26 29.81
C VAL A 5 10.63 -1.20 29.36
N ASN A 6 11.29 -2.13 30.05
CA ASN A 6 11.33 -3.54 29.65
C ASN A 6 10.06 -4.34 30.02
N GLY A 7 9.28 -3.90 31.01
CA GLY A 7 8.01 -4.53 31.37
C GLY A 7 6.91 -4.29 30.33
N LEU A 8 6.75 -3.03 29.92
CA LEU A 8 5.77 -2.58 28.92
C LEU A 8 5.99 -3.20 27.52
N MET A 9 7.24 -3.45 27.14
CA MET A 9 7.58 -4.11 25.86
C MET A 9 7.18 -5.60 25.87
N ARG A 10 7.41 -6.31 26.99
CA ARG A 10 7.08 -7.75 27.12
C ARG A 10 5.58 -8.02 27.14
N GLU A 11 4.78 -7.16 27.76
CA GLU A 11 3.31 -7.23 27.70
C GLU A 11 2.72 -6.89 26.34
N LYS A 12 3.43 -6.13 25.49
CA LYS A 12 2.98 -5.81 24.13
C LYS A 12 3.38 -6.89 23.13
N GLN A 13 4.46 -7.63 23.39
CA GLN A 13 4.98 -8.67 22.51
C GLN A 13 3.94 -9.75 22.20
N TRP A 14 3.23 -10.29 23.20
CA TRP A 14 2.20 -11.34 22.97
C TRP A 14 1.00 -10.86 22.14
N LYS A 15 0.79 -9.55 22.05
CA LYS A 15 -0.30 -8.95 21.26
C LYS A 15 0.06 -8.82 19.79
N ILE A 16 1.35 -8.81 19.44
CA ILE A 16 1.77 -8.58 18.04
C ILE A 16 1.34 -9.73 17.13
N ASP A 17 1.43 -10.98 17.60
CA ASP A 17 1.06 -12.15 16.80
C ASP A 17 -0.43 -12.14 16.47
N LYS A 18 -1.28 -11.82 17.46
CA LYS A 18 -2.73 -11.64 17.25
C LYS A 18 -3.04 -10.52 16.26
N VAL A 19 -2.29 -9.42 16.32
CA VAL A 19 -2.43 -8.29 15.39
C VAL A 19 -2.01 -8.70 13.98
N ILE A 20 -0.90 -9.41 13.83
CA ILE A 20 -0.42 -9.92 12.54
C ILE A 20 -1.43 -10.91 11.96
N GLU A 21 -1.92 -11.86 12.75
CA GLU A 21 -2.94 -12.83 12.32
C GLU A 21 -4.21 -12.12 11.82
N HIS A 22 -4.67 -11.11 12.56
CA HIS A 22 -5.82 -10.30 12.16
C HIS A 22 -5.58 -9.55 10.84
N ARG A 23 -4.42 -8.90 10.69
CA ARG A 23 -4.04 -8.21 9.44
C ARG A 23 -3.99 -9.16 8.25
N ARG A 24 -3.46 -10.38 8.43
CA ARG A 24 -3.44 -11.42 7.40
C ARG A 24 -4.85 -11.85 7.00
N LYS A 25 -5.76 -12.03 7.97
CA LYS A 25 -7.18 -12.34 7.69
C LYS A 25 -7.82 -11.26 6.82
N ILE A 26 -7.61 -9.99 7.15
CA ILE A 26 -8.13 -8.85 6.37
C ILE A 26 -7.48 -8.77 4.98
N ALA A 27 -6.15 -8.89 4.88
CA ALA A 27 -5.45 -8.88 3.60
C ALA A 27 -5.97 -9.98 2.66
N ASN A 28 -6.25 -11.17 3.19
CA ASN A 28 -6.86 -12.25 2.41
C ASN A 28 -8.27 -11.92 1.90
N LEU A 29 -9.07 -11.14 2.64
CA LEU A 29 -10.37 -10.66 2.15
C LEU A 29 -10.19 -9.71 0.96
N TYR A 30 -9.24 -8.77 1.05
CA TYR A 30 -8.92 -7.86 -0.06
C TYR A 30 -8.38 -8.60 -1.27
N LYS A 31 -7.45 -9.55 -1.09
CA LYS A 31 -6.95 -10.40 -2.19
C LYS A 31 -8.07 -11.13 -2.91
N LYS A 32 -8.98 -11.79 -2.16
CA LYS A 32 -10.14 -12.47 -2.75
C LYS A 32 -11.05 -11.50 -3.50
N ALA A 33 -11.25 -10.29 -2.98
CA ALA A 33 -12.02 -9.27 -3.65
C ALA A 33 -11.37 -8.78 -4.95
N LEU A 34 -10.04 -8.58 -4.96
CA LEU A 34 -9.28 -8.21 -6.17
C LEU A 34 -9.36 -9.30 -7.23
N LEU A 35 -9.12 -10.55 -6.85
CA LEU A 35 -9.22 -11.70 -7.75
C LEU A 35 -10.64 -11.82 -8.34
N GLY A 36 -11.68 -11.59 -7.53
CA GLY A 36 -13.06 -11.57 -7.99
C GLY A 36 -13.38 -10.42 -8.96
N LEU A 37 -12.55 -9.38 -9.01
CA LEU A 37 -12.62 -8.26 -9.96
C LEU A 37 -11.64 -8.43 -11.14
N GLY A 38 -10.93 -9.56 -11.23
CA GLY A 38 -9.90 -9.79 -12.27
C GLY A 38 -8.64 -8.95 -12.09
N ILE A 39 -8.37 -8.48 -10.87
CA ILE A 39 -7.19 -7.69 -10.53
C ILE A 39 -6.23 -8.55 -9.71
N GLU A 40 -4.97 -8.58 -10.12
CA GLU A 40 -3.94 -9.30 -9.37
C GLU A 40 -3.66 -8.61 -8.02
N PRO A 41 -3.59 -9.37 -6.92
CA PRO A 41 -3.19 -8.84 -5.63
C PRO A 41 -1.70 -8.45 -5.58
N PRO A 42 -1.27 -7.78 -4.50
CA PRO A 42 0.14 -7.52 -4.25
C PRO A 42 0.98 -8.79 -4.28
N TYR A 43 2.18 -8.69 -4.86
CA TYR A 43 3.14 -9.79 -4.89
C TYR A 43 3.58 -10.19 -3.48
N GLU A 44 3.63 -11.49 -3.23
CA GLU A 44 4.25 -12.05 -2.04
C GLU A 44 5.28 -13.08 -2.45
N PRO A 45 6.57 -12.85 -2.15
CA PRO A 45 7.59 -13.83 -2.46
C PRO A 45 7.47 -15.04 -1.53
N GLU A 46 7.76 -16.22 -2.07
CA GLU A 46 7.61 -17.50 -1.35
C GLU A 46 8.41 -17.57 -0.04
N TYR A 47 9.55 -16.85 0.03
CA TYR A 47 10.43 -16.85 1.20
C TYR A 47 9.94 -15.95 2.35
N ALA A 48 8.90 -15.12 2.14
CA ALA A 48 8.51 -14.09 3.09
C ALA A 48 7.11 -14.29 3.66
N GLU A 49 7.00 -14.13 4.97
CA GLU A 49 5.71 -14.01 5.65
C GLU A 49 5.31 -12.54 5.82
N HIS A 50 4.39 -12.08 4.98
CA HIS A 50 3.98 -10.69 4.99
C HIS A 50 3.11 -10.36 6.22
N THR A 51 3.53 -9.36 7.00
CA THR A 51 2.81 -8.92 8.22
C THR A 51 1.67 -7.93 7.92
N TYR A 52 1.57 -7.47 6.68
CA TYR A 52 0.61 -6.47 6.19
C TYR A 52 0.50 -5.27 7.10
N LEU A 53 1.64 -4.69 7.47
CA LEU A 53 1.65 -3.35 8.05
C LEU A 53 0.90 -2.37 7.13
N LYS A 54 1.01 -2.57 5.81
CA LYS A 54 0.11 -1.99 4.82
C LYS A 54 -0.22 -2.98 3.71
N PHE A 55 -1.29 -2.66 2.98
CA PHE A 55 -1.70 -3.35 1.78
C PHE A 55 -1.56 -2.40 0.58
N PRO A 56 -0.51 -2.55 -0.26
CA PRO A 56 -0.27 -1.64 -1.36
C PRO A 56 -1.23 -1.89 -2.53
N LEU A 57 -1.69 -0.83 -3.20
CA LEU A 57 -2.45 -0.91 -4.45
C LEU A 57 -1.84 0.03 -5.47
N LEU A 58 -1.75 -0.42 -6.71
CA LEU A 58 -1.31 0.41 -7.82
C LEU A 58 -2.53 0.92 -8.59
N VAL A 59 -2.74 2.23 -8.54
CA VAL A 59 -3.90 2.89 -9.18
C VAL A 59 -3.42 3.76 -10.35
N LYS A 60 -4.22 3.85 -11.41
CA LYS A 60 -3.90 4.72 -12.56
C LYS A 60 -4.04 6.19 -12.21
N ASP A 61 -5.17 6.56 -11.61
CA ASP A 61 -5.48 7.92 -11.20
C ASP A 61 -5.62 7.98 -9.69
N ARG A 62 -4.52 8.35 -9.04
CA ARG A 62 -4.42 8.47 -7.60
C ARG A 62 -5.34 9.56 -7.03
N ALA A 63 -5.42 10.72 -7.69
CA ALA A 63 -6.23 11.84 -7.21
C ALA A 63 -7.72 11.47 -7.23
N LYS A 64 -8.17 10.81 -8.30
CA LYS A 64 -9.54 10.28 -8.38
C LYS A 64 -9.78 9.21 -7.30
N PHE A 65 -8.81 8.33 -7.04
CA PHE A 65 -8.93 7.31 -6.00
C PHE A 65 -9.18 7.91 -4.61
N PHE A 66 -8.39 8.91 -4.21
CA PHE A 66 -8.57 9.58 -2.92
C PHE A 66 -9.91 10.32 -2.82
N ARG A 67 -10.31 11.04 -3.88
CA ARG A 67 -11.60 11.75 -3.89
C ARG A 67 -12.79 10.81 -3.73
N LEU A 68 -12.77 9.67 -4.41
CA LEU A 68 -13.84 8.69 -4.29
C LEU A 68 -13.82 8.02 -2.91
N ALA A 69 -12.64 7.68 -2.40
CA ALA A 69 -12.50 7.13 -1.06
C ALA A 69 -13.01 8.10 0.03
N GLU A 70 -12.67 9.38 -0.07
CA GLU A 70 -13.17 10.42 0.83
C GLU A 70 -14.71 10.53 0.77
N LYS A 71 -15.29 10.53 -0.43
CA LYS A 71 -16.74 10.51 -0.63
C LYS A 71 -17.40 9.29 0.04
N GLU A 72 -16.76 8.14 -0.02
CA GLU A 72 -17.22 6.89 0.60
C GLU A 72 -16.81 6.76 2.08
N THR A 73 -16.24 7.82 2.67
CA THR A 73 -15.74 7.88 4.06
C THR A 73 -14.69 6.81 4.37
N ILE A 74 -13.91 6.42 3.36
CA ILE A 74 -12.82 5.45 3.47
C ILE A 74 -11.50 6.19 3.71
N GLU A 75 -10.93 5.96 4.90
CA GLU A 75 -9.62 6.48 5.23
C GLU A 75 -8.53 5.72 4.46
N LEU A 76 -7.75 6.45 3.68
CA LEU A 76 -6.61 5.91 2.95
C LEU A 76 -5.32 6.60 3.41
N GLY A 77 -4.24 5.81 3.48
CA GLY A 77 -2.92 6.31 3.80
C GLY A 77 -2.12 6.59 2.53
N ASP A 78 -1.52 7.77 2.49
CA ASP A 78 -0.40 8.04 1.60
C ASP A 78 0.91 7.80 2.33
N TRP A 79 1.91 7.22 1.67
CA TRP A 79 3.20 6.98 2.34
C TRP A 79 4.39 7.53 1.57
N PHE A 80 4.35 7.53 0.24
CA PHE A 80 5.42 8.10 -0.57
C PHE A 80 4.83 8.80 -1.80
N VAL A 81 4.99 10.12 -1.85
CA VAL A 81 4.67 10.98 -3.01
C VAL A 81 5.88 11.25 -3.91
N SER A 82 7.04 10.77 -3.49
CA SER A 82 8.32 10.98 -4.16
C SER A 82 9.21 9.76 -4.00
N PRO A 83 10.07 9.45 -4.99
CA PRO A 83 11.16 8.48 -4.87
C PRO A 83 12.06 8.71 -3.65
N ILE A 84 12.28 9.97 -3.26
CA ILE A 84 13.07 10.36 -2.10
C ILE A 84 12.19 11.26 -1.22
N HIS A 85 11.50 10.68 -0.26
CA HIS A 85 10.61 11.45 0.62
C HIS A 85 11.41 12.26 1.67
N PRO A 86 11.04 13.52 1.98
CA PRO A 86 9.89 14.29 1.48
C PRO A 86 10.18 15.18 0.25
N ILE A 87 11.35 15.03 -0.37
CA ILE A 87 11.84 15.89 -1.44
C ILE A 87 11.06 15.63 -2.72
N GLN A 88 10.35 16.62 -3.26
CA GLN A 88 9.56 16.47 -4.50
C GLN A 88 10.19 17.18 -5.71
N LYS A 89 11.21 18.01 -5.48
CA LYS A 89 11.89 18.84 -6.48
C LYS A 89 13.38 18.87 -6.18
N ASN A 90 14.16 19.33 -7.15
CA ASN A 90 15.60 19.53 -7.03
C ASN A 90 16.37 18.24 -6.67
N PHE A 91 16.02 17.14 -7.33
CA PHE A 91 16.64 15.83 -7.09
C PHE A 91 18.13 15.80 -7.43
N GLU A 92 18.60 16.74 -8.25
CA GLU A 92 20.01 16.92 -8.59
C GLU A 92 20.89 17.22 -7.36
N LEU A 93 20.34 17.84 -6.32
CA LEU A 93 21.05 18.05 -5.04
C LEU A 93 21.37 16.74 -4.31
N TRP A 94 20.65 15.68 -4.68
CA TRP A 94 20.79 14.33 -4.13
C TRP A 94 21.45 13.38 -5.13
N HIS A 95 22.06 13.93 -6.19
CA HIS A 95 22.67 13.17 -7.28
C HIS A 95 21.70 12.17 -7.91
N TYR A 96 20.40 12.44 -7.87
CA TYR A 96 19.36 11.61 -8.46
C TYR A 96 18.84 12.28 -9.73
N LYS A 97 18.96 11.60 -10.88
CA LYS A 97 18.30 12.08 -12.09
C LYS A 97 16.97 11.40 -12.28
N TYR A 98 15.99 12.23 -12.63
CA TYR A 98 14.66 11.77 -12.95
C TYR A 98 14.70 10.79 -14.14
N GLY A 99 14.12 9.60 -13.96
CA GLY A 99 14.10 8.55 -14.98
C GLY A 99 15.26 7.55 -14.91
N GLU A 100 16.31 7.78 -14.11
CA GLU A 100 17.39 6.78 -13.92
C GLU A 100 16.86 5.49 -13.28
N PHE A 101 15.86 5.61 -12.41
CA PHE A 101 15.18 4.48 -11.79
C PHE A 101 13.70 4.48 -12.17
N LEU A 102 13.41 3.92 -13.35
CA LEU A 102 12.07 3.88 -13.95
C LEU A 102 11.01 3.28 -13.00
N PHE A 103 11.40 2.27 -12.21
CA PHE A 103 10.53 1.62 -11.22
C PHE A 103 10.12 2.55 -10.08
N LEU A 104 11.07 3.27 -9.48
CA LEU A 104 10.80 4.18 -8.36
C LEU A 104 9.92 5.36 -8.79
N HIS A 105 10.11 5.84 -10.02
CA HIS A 105 9.27 6.88 -10.59
C HIS A 105 7.83 6.41 -10.80
N PHE A 106 7.67 5.21 -11.36
CA PHE A 106 6.35 4.61 -11.61
C PHE A 106 5.60 4.30 -10.30
N VAL A 107 6.33 3.89 -9.26
CA VAL A 107 5.81 3.54 -7.94
C VAL A 107 5.46 4.78 -7.10
N GLY A 108 6.34 5.78 -7.05
CA GLY A 108 6.17 6.97 -6.20
C GLY A 108 4.97 7.84 -6.55
N GLY A 109 4.40 7.70 -7.76
CA GLY A 109 3.18 8.39 -8.18
C GLY A 109 1.89 7.57 -8.06
N LYS A 110 1.98 6.26 -7.81
CA LYS A 110 0.86 5.32 -8.03
C LYS A 110 0.63 4.31 -6.90
N ILE A 111 1.56 4.15 -5.97
CA ILE A 111 1.38 3.26 -4.81
C ILE A 111 0.54 3.94 -3.76
N GLN A 112 -0.59 3.30 -3.47
CA GLN A 112 -1.52 3.65 -2.42
C GLN A 112 -1.41 2.62 -1.30
N TYR A 113 -1.56 3.04 -0.05
CA TYR A 113 -1.66 2.12 1.07
C TYR A 113 -3.03 2.18 1.71
N GLN A 114 -3.71 1.04 1.80
CA GLN A 114 -4.95 0.95 2.55
C GLN A 114 -4.64 0.68 4.03
N SER A 115 -5.26 1.44 4.94
CA SER A 115 -5.38 1.06 6.34
C SER A 115 -6.35 -0.13 6.42
N ALA A 116 -5.90 -1.23 7.01
CA ALA A 116 -6.54 -2.54 6.91
C ALA A 116 -7.85 -2.66 7.72
N PHE A 117 -8.76 -1.68 7.67
CA PHE A 117 -9.93 -1.64 8.57
C PHE A 117 -11.16 -1.03 7.89
N PHE A 118 -11.67 -1.61 6.80
CA PHE A 118 -12.88 -1.10 6.14
C PHE A 118 -13.84 -2.20 5.63
N PRO A 119 -15.16 -1.91 5.55
CA PRO A 119 -16.14 -2.82 4.96
C PRO A 119 -15.87 -3.10 3.48
N LEU A 120 -15.73 -4.39 3.14
CA LEU A 120 -15.36 -4.88 1.81
C LEU A 120 -16.31 -4.46 0.67
N ARG A 121 -17.56 -4.09 0.99
CA ARG A 121 -18.60 -3.77 -0.01
C ARG A 121 -18.31 -2.45 -0.74
N ARG A 122 -18.15 -1.34 -0.01
CA ARG A 122 -17.84 -0.01 -0.58
C ARG A 122 -16.49 0.02 -1.29
N TRP A 123 -15.54 -0.79 -0.82
CA TRP A 123 -14.23 -0.85 -1.43
C TRP A 123 -14.27 -1.38 -2.87
N LYS A 124 -15.08 -2.41 -3.16
CA LYS A 124 -15.20 -2.96 -4.52
C LYS A 124 -15.71 -1.94 -5.54
N GLU A 125 -16.64 -1.09 -5.12
CA GLU A 125 -17.21 -0.01 -5.94
C GLU A 125 -16.10 1.00 -6.33
N LEU A 126 -15.26 1.40 -5.37
CA LEU A 126 -14.10 2.28 -5.63
C LEU A 126 -13.09 1.68 -6.62
N ILE A 127 -12.79 0.37 -6.49
CA ILE A 127 -11.80 -0.28 -7.35
C ILE A 127 -12.27 -0.32 -8.81
N GLY A 128 -13.56 -0.56 -9.03
CA GLY A 128 -14.16 -0.59 -10.38
C GLY A 128 -14.08 0.74 -11.13
N GLU A 129 -14.19 1.86 -10.43
CA GLU A 129 -14.25 3.19 -11.05
C GLU A 129 -12.88 3.79 -11.44
N VAL A 130 -11.79 3.33 -10.83
CA VAL A 130 -10.47 3.98 -10.93
C VAL A 130 -9.45 3.18 -11.75
N GLY A 131 -9.79 1.93 -12.10
CA GLY A 131 -8.95 1.08 -12.94
C GLY A 131 -7.64 0.72 -12.23
N VAL A 132 -7.72 -0.19 -11.25
CA VAL A 132 -6.57 -0.74 -10.52
C VAL A 132 -5.88 -1.81 -11.38
N ARG A 133 -4.55 -1.88 -11.34
CA ARG A 133 -3.78 -2.89 -12.10
C ARG A 133 -2.71 -3.57 -11.24
N SER A 134 -2.35 -4.78 -11.65
CA SER A 134 -1.26 -5.58 -11.07
C SER A 134 0.07 -4.83 -11.06
N SER A 135 0.85 -4.96 -9.98
CA SER A 135 2.24 -4.50 -9.90
C SER A 135 3.21 -5.27 -10.79
N HIS A 136 2.80 -6.42 -11.38
CA HIS A 136 3.66 -7.25 -12.23
C HIS A 136 3.66 -6.87 -13.71
N LEU A 137 2.70 -6.07 -14.17
CA LEU A 137 2.54 -5.70 -15.59
C LEU A 137 3.20 -4.35 -15.91
N THR A 138 4.43 -4.14 -15.45
CA THR A 138 5.15 -2.86 -15.57
C THR A 138 5.85 -2.65 -16.90
N LEU A 139 5.94 -3.66 -17.78
CA LEU A 139 6.73 -3.57 -19.02
C LEU A 139 5.94 -3.22 -20.30
N ASN A 140 4.60 -3.17 -20.26
CA ASN A 140 3.76 -2.81 -21.43
C ASN A 140 3.07 -1.46 -21.24
N TRP A 141 3.84 -0.44 -20.87
CA TRP A 141 3.41 0.95 -21.05
C TRP A 141 4.15 1.49 -22.28
N SER A 142 3.45 1.56 -23.42
CA SER A 142 3.90 2.43 -24.50
C SER A 142 3.93 3.86 -23.97
N ILE A 143 5.09 4.48 -24.12
CA ILE A 143 5.41 5.87 -23.81
C ILE A 143 4.42 6.80 -24.51
#